data_AF-A0A0N4YQG8-F1
#
_entry.id   AF-A0A0N4YQG8-F1
#
_cell.length_a   1.000
_cell.length_b   1.000
_cell.length_c   1.000
_cell.angle_alpha   90.00
_cell.angle_beta   90.00
_cell.angle_gamma   90.00
#
_symmetry.space_group_name_H-M   'P 1'
#
loop_
_entity.id
_entity.type
_entity.pdbx_description
1 polymer ?
#
loop_
_entity_poly.entity_id
_entity_poly.type
_entity_poly.pdbx_seq_one_letter_code
_entity_poly.pdbx_strand_id
1 'polypeptide(L)'
;MICPDGLEYDIDFSTKIGSGSYGNVHPGRTRTGRNVAVKLARDQKEIEAAVKEVEFYRRCAGGKNIVKYIGSERKGRTNHSPERFTFAME
;
A
#
# COMPACT_ATOMS: atom_id res chain seq x y z
N MET A 1 1.32 6.57 15.91
CA MET A 1 -0.11 6.62 15.59
C MET A 1 -0.28 5.91 14.25
N ILE A 2 -1.07 4.84 14.20
CA ILE A 2 -1.46 4.21 12.93
C ILE A 2 -2.58 5.10 12.40
N CYS A 3 -2.37 5.77 11.27
CA CYS A 3 -3.40 6.56 10.62
C CYS A 3 -3.83 5.79 9.37
N PRO A 4 -4.79 4.86 9.47
CA PRO A 4 -5.33 4.20 8.30
C PRO A 4 -6.10 5.23 7.49
N ASP A 5 -5.89 5.23 6.18
CA ASP A 5 -6.66 6.01 5.23
C ASP A 5 -7.34 5.07 4.24
N GLY A 6 -8.63 5.26 3.99
CA GLY A 6 -9.40 4.35 3.14
C GLY A 6 -9.84 3.07 3.87
N LEU A 7 -9.98 1.98 3.13
CA LEU A 7 -10.43 0.70 3.67
C LEU A 7 -9.30 -0.07 4.35
N GLU A 8 -9.63 -0.82 5.40
CA GLU A 8 -8.71 -1.75 6.05
C GLU A 8 -8.48 -3.01 5.19
N TYR A 9 -7.24 -3.50 5.23
CA TYR A 9 -6.78 -4.68 4.51
C TYR A 9 -5.68 -5.41 5.28
N ASP A 10 -5.62 -6.72 5.09
CA ASP A 10 -4.53 -7.58 5.55
C ASP A 10 -3.51 -7.80 4.42
N ILE A 11 -2.28 -8.14 4.79
CA ILE A 11 -1.16 -8.34 3.87
C ILE A 11 -0.55 -9.71 4.12
N ASP A 12 -0.44 -10.52 3.08
CA ASP A 12 0.34 -11.75 3.13
C ASP A 12 1.81 -11.46 2.79
N PHE A 13 2.63 -11.32 3.84
CA PHE A 13 4.07 -11.10 3.69
C PHE A 13 4.85 -12.37 3.30
N SER A 14 4.23 -13.56 3.35
CA SER A 14 4.89 -14.82 2.95
C SER A 14 5.06 -14.94 1.44
N THR A 15 4.21 -14.25 0.68
CA THR A 15 4.21 -14.26 -0.78
C THR A 15 4.61 -12.90 -1.32
N LYS A 16 5.53 -12.86 -2.29
CA LYS A 16 5.84 -11.67 -3.08
C LYS A 16 5.36 -11.90 -4.51
N ILE A 17 4.47 -11.05 -5.01
CA ILE A 17 3.91 -11.16 -6.37
C ILE A 17 4.54 -10.18 -7.36
N GLY A 18 5.31 -9.22 -6.87
CA GLY A 18 6.05 -8.29 -7.71
C GLY A 18 7.13 -7.55 -6.95
N SER A 19 8.08 -7.00 -7.69
CA SER A 19 9.10 -6.09 -7.16
C SER A 19 9.48 -5.09 -8.24
N GLY A 20 9.71 -3.85 -7.85
CA GLY A 20 10.25 -2.81 -8.73
C GLY A 20 11.19 -1.89 -7.97
N SER A 21 11.61 -0.81 -8.63
CA SER A 21 12.58 0.15 -8.08
C SER A 21 12.09 0.94 -6.85
N TYR A 22 10.81 0.77 -6.47
CA TYR A 22 10.12 1.54 -5.43
C TYR A 22 9.34 0.62 -4.46
N GLY A 23 9.83 -0.59 -4.24
CA GLY A 23 9.30 -1.52 -3.24
C GLY A 23 8.76 -2.84 -3.78
N ASN A 24 8.32 -3.68 -2.85
CA ASN A 24 7.75 -5.00 -3.12
C ASN A 24 6.23 -4.94 -3.17
N VAL A 25 5.63 -5.83 -3.95
CA VAL A 25 4.18 -6.02 -4.02
C VAL A 25 3.83 -7.39 -3.45
N HIS A 26 2.88 -7.38 -2.53
CA HIS A 26 2.36 -8.54 -1.81
C HIS A 26 0.86 -8.69 -2.10
N PRO A 27 0.32 -9.92 -2.07
CA PRO A 27 -1.11 -10.10 -2.06
C PRO A 27 -1.70 -9.62 -0.73
N GLY A 28 -2.91 -9.10 -0.76
CA GLY A 28 -3.66 -8.70 0.42
C GLY A 28 -5.15 -8.96 0.25
N ARG A 29 -5.89 -8.73 1.32
CA ARG A 29 -7.34 -8.94 1.34
C ARG A 29 -8.03 -7.87 2.18
N THR A 30 -9.08 -7.25 1.64
CA THR A 30 -9.91 -6.30 2.41
C THR A 30 -10.76 -7.04 3.44
N ARG A 31 -11.31 -6.31 4.42
CA ARG A 31 -12.29 -6.88 5.39
C ARG A 31 -13.53 -7.49 4.74
N THR A 32 -13.87 -7.05 3.53
CA THR A 32 -14.98 -7.61 2.74
C THR A 32 -14.59 -8.85 1.94
N GLY A 33 -13.35 -9.34 2.07
CA GLY A 33 -12.85 -10.54 1.40
C GLY A 33 -12.32 -10.32 -0.01
N ARG A 34 -12.24 -9.07 -0.49
CA ARG A 34 -11.73 -8.77 -1.84
C ARG A 34 -10.21 -8.91 -1.86
N ASN A 35 -9.69 -9.59 -2.87
CA ASN A 35 -8.25 -9.68 -3.08
C ASN A 35 -7.72 -8.36 -3.64
N VAL A 36 -6.59 -7.89 -3.13
CA VAL A 36 -5.93 -6.64 -3.53
C VAL A 36 -4.44 -6.87 -3.71
N ALA A 37 -3.78 -6.00 -4.46
CA ALA A 37 -2.33 -5.87 -4.46
C ALA A 37 -1.91 -4.82 -3.43
N VAL A 38 -0.90 -5.13 -2.61
CA VAL A 38 -0.39 -4.24 -1.58
C VAL A 38 1.06 -3.91 -1.87
N LYS A 39 1.36 -2.64 -2.13
CA LYS A 39 2.74 -2.17 -2.28
C LYS A 39 3.31 -1.82 -0.91
N LEU A 40 4.53 -2.27 -0.63
CA LEU A 40 5.27 -2.05 0.60
C LEU A 40 6.54 -1.25 0.33
N ALA A 41 6.65 -0.08 0.97
CA ALA A 41 7.81 0.79 0.98
C ALA A 41 8.45 0.80 2.37
N ARG A 42 9.78 0.69 2.46
CA ARG A 42 10.53 0.57 3.74
C ARG A 42 11.63 1.61 3.92
N ASP A 43 12.09 2.26 2.84
CA ASP A 43 13.01 3.39 2.95
C ASP A 43 12.34 4.71 2.61
N GLN A 44 12.99 5.82 2.98
CA GLN A 44 12.43 7.16 2.83
C GLN A 44 12.07 7.49 1.38
N LYS A 45 12.90 7.08 0.40
CA LYS A 45 12.68 7.36 -1.01
C LYS A 45 11.49 6.57 -1.56
N GLU A 46 11.39 5.29 -1.19
CA GLU A 46 10.24 4.46 -1.53
C GLU A 46 8.95 5.01 -0.91
N ILE A 47 9.01 5.45 0.35
CA ILE A 47 7.88 5.99 1.08
C ILE A 47 7.38 7.29 0.41
N GLU A 48 8.27 8.20 0.04
CA GLU A 48 7.91 9.44 -0.68
C GLU A 48 7.28 9.16 -2.04
N ALA A 49 7.83 8.18 -2.78
CA ALA A 49 7.26 7.76 -4.06
C ALA A 49 5.86 7.14 -3.87
N ALA A 50 5.69 6.27 -2.88
CA ALA A 50 4.41 5.64 -2.59
C ALA A 50 3.33 6.65 -2.16
N VAL A 51 3.69 7.68 -1.38
CA VAL A 51 2.75 8.77 -1.04
C VAL A 51 2.28 9.51 -2.30
N LYS A 52 3.18 9.84 -3.21
CA LYS A 52 2.83 10.50 -4.49
C LYS A 52 1.95 9.61 -5.37
N GLU A 53 2.20 8.30 -5.40
CA GLU A 53 1.35 7.33 -6.10
C GLU A 53 -0.07 7.32 -5.52
N VAL A 54 -0.22 7.30 -4.20
CA VAL A 54 -1.54 7.37 -3.54
C VAL A 54 -2.26 8.67 -3.89
N GLU A 55 -1.58 9.81 -3.85
CA GLU A 55 -2.17 11.09 -4.27
C GLU A 55 -2.64 11.07 -5.72
N PHE A 56 -1.85 10.49 -6.62
CA PHE A 56 -2.23 10.33 -8.03
C PHE A 56 -3.50 9.48 -8.17
N TYR A 57 -3.55 8.29 -7.55
CA TYR A 57 -4.72 7.42 -7.64
C TYR A 57 -5.98 8.06 -7.07
N ARG A 58 -5.87 8.84 -5.99
CA ARG A 58 -7.00 9.59 -5.44
C ARG A 58 -7.54 10.63 -6.41
N ARG A 59 -6.67 11.36 -7.11
CA ARG A 59 -7.09 12.36 -8.11
C ARG A 59 -7.77 11.71 -9.32
N CYS A 60 -7.38 10.49 -9.67
CA CYS A 60 -7.96 9.74 -10.78
C CYS A 60 -9.16 8.85 -10.38
N ALA A 61 -9.69 8.99 -9.16
CA ALA A 61 -10.80 8.18 -8.68
C ALA A 61 -12.01 8.25 -9.62
N GLY A 62 -12.56 7.09 -10.00
CA GLY A 62 -13.68 6.96 -10.93
C GLY A 62 -13.31 6.75 -12.40
N GLY A 63 -12.02 6.83 -12.75
CA GLY A 63 -11.54 6.45 -14.07
C GLY A 63 -11.71 4.94 -14.35
N LYS A 64 -12.35 4.58 -15.47
CA LYS A 64 -12.68 3.17 -15.78
C LYS A 64 -11.46 2.25 -16.00
N ASN A 65 -10.32 2.82 -16.41
CA ASN A 65 -9.11 2.07 -16.76
C ASN A 65 -7.90 2.50 -15.91
N ILE A 66 -8.17 3.00 -14.71
CA ILE A 66 -7.14 3.39 -13.75
C ILE A 66 -7.26 2.47 -12.54
N VAL A 67 -6.12 1.95 -12.09
CA VAL A 67 -6.03 1.16 -10.86
C VAL A 67 -6.67 1.94 -9.72
N LYS A 68 -7.52 1.26 -8.96
CA LYS A 68 -8.31 1.85 -7.91
C LYS A 68 -7.53 1.81 -6.60
N TYR A 69 -7.42 2.98 -5.96
CA TYR A 69 -6.95 3.08 -4.58
C TYR A 69 -7.97 2.46 -3.60
N ILE A 70 -7.48 1.65 -2.66
CA ILE A 70 -8.29 1.00 -1.62
C ILE A 70 -8.03 1.60 -0.25
N GLY A 71 -6.77 1.71 0.13
CA GLY A 71 -6.37 2.27 1.43
C GLY A 71 -4.86 2.30 1.60
N SER A 72 -4.39 3.02 2.60
CA SER A 72 -2.98 3.11 2.96
C SER A 72 -2.78 3.14 4.47
N GLU A 73 -1.60 2.71 4.89
CA GLU A 73 -1.20 2.68 6.28
C GLU A 73 0.27 3.11 6.38
N ARG A 74 0.55 4.04 7.29
CA ARG A 74 1.92 4.34 7.72
C ARG A 74 2.15 3.78 9.11
N LYS A 75 3.16 2.91 9.24
CA LYS A 75 3.64 2.42 10.52
C LYS A 75 5.01 3.02 10.78
N GLY A 76 5.10 3.85 11.82
CA GLY A 76 6.36 4.43 12.27
C GLY A 76 7.35 3.36 12.73
N ARG A 77 8.64 3.73 12.79
CA ARG A 77 9.69 2.85 13.27
C ARG A 77 9.42 2.40 14.71
N THR A 78 9.65 1.12 14.98
CA THR A 78 9.61 0.52 16.32
C THR A 78 10.94 -0.18 16.62
N ASN A 79 11.13 -0.66 17.86
CA ASN A 79 12.31 -1.45 18.21
C ASN A 79 12.46 -2.75 17.39
N HIS A 80 11.36 -3.28 16.85
CA HIS A 80 11.31 -4.57 16.17
C HIS A 80 11.08 -4.48 14.65
N SER A 81 10.82 -3.29 14.11
CA SER A 81 10.54 -3.10 12.69
C SER A 81 10.86 -1.69 12.21
N PRO A 82 11.46 -1.53 11.01
CA PRO A 82 11.67 -0.22 10.42
C PRO A 82 10.35 0.48 10.12
N GLU A 83 10.42 1.79 9.87
CA GLU A 83 9.27 2.50 9.31
C GLU A 83 8.84 1.85 7.99
N ARG A 84 7.54 1.81 7.77
CA ARG A 84 6.99 1.34 6.50
C ARG A 84 5.72 2.10 6.14
N PHE A 85 5.54 2.24 4.83
CA PHE A 85 4.29 2.69 4.24
C PHE A 85 3.75 1.58 3.35
N THR A 86 2.46 1.30 3.46
CA THR A 86 1.76 0.37 2.59
C THR A 86 0.54 1.03 1.98
N PHE A 87 0.21 0.63 0.75
CA PHE A 87 -1.09 0.93 0.18
C PHE A 87 -1.62 -0.22 -0.65
N ALA A 88 -2.93 -0.42 -0.59
CA ALA A 88 -3.68 -1.42 -1.30
C ALA A 88 -4.35 -0.84 -2.54
N MET A 89 -4.38 -1.63 -3.61
CA MET A 89 -4.95 -1.27 -4.89
C MET A 89 -5.53 -2.48 -5.63
N GLU A 90 -6.51 -2.24 -6.52
CA GLU A 90 -7.15 -3.25 -7.38
C GLU A 90 -7.49 -2.71 -8.77
#